data_AF-A0A538PIF5-F1
#
_entry.id   AF-A0A538PIF5-F1
#
_cell.length_a   1.000
_cell.length_b   1.000
_cell.length_c   1.000
_cell.angle_alpha   90.00
_cell.angle_beta   90.00
_cell.angle_gamma   90.00
#
_symmetry.space_group_name_H-M   'P 1'
#
loop_
_entity.id
_entity.type
_entity.pdbx_description
1 polymer ?
#
loop_
_entity_poly.entity_id
_entity_poly.type
_entity_poly.pdbx_seq_one_letter_code
_entity_poly.pdbx_strand_id
1 'polypeptide(L)'
;MRASYAQEAQATVEYFKKVGITGYQRLISFDQADSFGQAGYDGLVTATRNTMGPFPTGIDSVTPIYRVRYVRNDDSSVPAQAVTTEGYLGQLLANDTTGNPIAVGIMMTDTYGAGTEYIKALRTWQYDGQAAPAGKATRLKLYFSNVSFVGPNTLAERLRDLGKVPGSATANFVDSVVISQVVPNYQGDLSKAVTAYNAQIKQSGAAPSFTSLEGYIAAQVFIAGLKAHRGPFTAESLVDAFETMPDPGLGLGATTGFSATNHQYSNSVWGTILQPDGSFKNLYFWSAGTAIQFFE
;
A
#
# COMPACT_ATOMS: atom_id res chain seq x y z
N MET A 1 4.79 16.16 -2.09
CA MET A 1 4.12 15.99 -3.40
C MET A 1 3.01 14.94 -3.31
N ARG A 2 3.32 13.74 -2.84
CA ARG A 2 2.36 12.65 -2.64
C ARG A 2 1.71 12.61 -1.25
N ALA A 3 0.71 11.75 -1.09
CA ALA A 3 0.22 11.32 0.21
C ALA A 3 1.33 10.65 1.06
N SER A 4 1.21 10.80 2.37
CA SER A 4 2.10 10.23 3.37
C SER A 4 1.78 8.77 3.68
N TYR A 5 2.72 8.03 4.28
CA TYR A 5 2.46 6.65 4.74
C TYR A 5 1.32 6.57 5.77
N ALA A 6 1.09 7.61 6.56
CA ALA A 6 -0.04 7.66 7.49
C ALA A 6 -1.40 7.74 6.75
N GLN A 7 -1.46 8.45 5.63
CA GLN A 7 -2.64 8.51 4.77
C GLN A 7 -2.85 7.22 3.99
N GLU A 8 -1.77 6.61 3.49
CA GLU A 8 -1.83 5.27 2.90
C GLU A 8 -2.34 4.24 3.93
N ALA A 9 -1.84 4.28 5.17
CA ALA A 9 -2.33 3.45 6.27
C ALA A 9 -3.82 3.66 6.57
N GLN A 10 -4.28 4.92 6.58
CA GLN A 10 -5.70 5.26 6.78
C GLN A 10 -6.57 4.65 5.68
N ALA A 11 -6.19 4.79 4.41
CA ALA A 11 -6.89 4.17 3.29
C ALA A 11 -6.89 2.63 3.40
N THR A 12 -5.75 2.02 3.76
CA THR A 12 -5.62 0.57 3.98
C THR A 12 -6.56 0.07 5.08
N VAL A 13 -6.65 0.75 6.22
CA VAL A 13 -7.51 0.35 7.34
C VAL A 13 -8.99 0.51 6.98
N GLU A 14 -9.37 1.57 6.27
CA GLU A 14 -10.74 1.71 5.75
C GLU A 14 -11.10 0.60 4.75
N TYR A 15 -10.16 0.26 3.85
CA TYR A 15 -10.29 -0.89 2.95
C TYR A 15 -10.47 -2.19 3.73
N PHE A 16 -9.62 -2.46 4.72
CA PHE A 16 -9.71 -3.65 5.57
C PHE A 16 -11.07 -3.75 6.27
N LYS A 17 -11.57 -2.65 6.84
CA LYS A 17 -12.91 -2.61 7.45
C LYS A 17 -14.00 -2.96 6.43
N LYS A 18 -13.89 -2.47 5.19
CA LYS A 18 -14.86 -2.75 4.12
C LYS A 18 -14.87 -4.21 3.67
N VAL A 19 -13.73 -4.91 3.72
CA VAL A 19 -13.65 -6.36 3.43
C VAL A 19 -13.90 -7.25 4.67
N GLY A 20 -14.41 -6.67 5.75
CA GLY A 20 -14.86 -7.42 6.93
C GLY A 20 -13.82 -7.62 8.04
N ILE A 21 -12.67 -6.97 7.95
CA ILE A 21 -11.65 -6.99 9.01
C ILE A 21 -11.99 -5.89 10.01
N THR A 22 -12.63 -6.27 11.13
CA THR A 22 -13.28 -5.31 12.05
C THR A 22 -12.60 -5.15 13.40
N GLY A 23 -11.56 -5.93 13.69
CA GLY A 23 -10.85 -5.90 14.97
C GLY A 23 -9.33 -5.93 14.82
N TYR A 24 -8.63 -5.26 15.73
CA TYR A 24 -7.17 -5.10 15.67
C TYR A 24 -6.41 -6.43 15.79
N GLN A 25 -6.99 -7.46 16.41
CA GLN A 25 -6.40 -8.80 16.47
C GLN A 25 -6.36 -9.50 15.11
N ARG A 26 -7.14 -9.00 14.13
CA ARG A 26 -7.12 -9.47 12.74
C ARG A 26 -6.22 -8.59 11.86
N LEU A 27 -5.42 -7.70 12.46
CA LEU A 27 -4.44 -6.87 11.76
C LEU A 27 -3.02 -7.33 12.07
N ILE A 28 -2.16 -7.29 11.06
CA ILE A 28 -0.74 -7.61 11.14
C ILE A 28 0.04 -6.50 10.43
N SER A 29 1.15 -6.08 11.02
CA SER A 29 2.17 -5.27 10.36
C SER A 29 3.36 -6.14 10.00
N PHE A 30 3.74 -6.09 8.73
CA PHE A 30 5.04 -6.54 8.25
C PHE A 30 5.80 -5.32 7.75
N ASP A 31 6.90 -4.95 8.42
CA ASP A 31 7.56 -3.69 8.13
C ASP A 31 9.08 -3.73 8.23
N GLN A 32 9.75 -2.85 7.49
CA GLN A 32 11.20 -2.74 7.53
C GLN A 32 11.70 -2.30 8.92
N ALA A 33 12.81 -2.86 9.37
CA ALA A 33 13.41 -2.61 10.68
C ALA A 33 14.15 -1.25 10.77
N ASP A 34 13.51 -0.17 10.34
CA ASP A 34 14.03 1.21 10.38
C ASP A 34 12.89 2.25 10.53
N SER A 35 13.19 3.51 10.23
CA SER A 35 12.23 4.62 10.30
C SER A 35 11.13 4.54 9.23
N PHE A 36 11.38 3.89 8.09
CA PHE A 36 10.35 3.70 7.06
C PHE A 36 9.27 2.76 7.57
N GLY A 37 9.67 1.58 8.07
CA GLY A 37 8.71 0.65 8.67
C GLY A 37 8.03 1.20 9.92
N GLN A 38 8.74 2.01 10.72
CA GLN A 38 8.14 2.68 11.88
C GLN A 38 7.03 3.66 11.48
N ALA A 39 7.25 4.47 10.43
CA ALA A 39 6.24 5.42 9.95
C ALA A 39 4.96 4.71 9.47
N GLY A 40 5.10 3.56 8.80
CA GLY A 40 3.96 2.72 8.42
C GLY A 40 3.22 2.14 9.62
N TYR A 41 3.96 1.61 10.62
CA TYR A 41 3.36 1.06 11.83
C TYR A 41 2.60 2.10 12.65
N ASP A 42 3.19 3.28 12.86
CA ASP A 42 2.55 4.39 13.59
C ASP A 42 1.28 4.86 12.86
N GLY A 43 1.34 4.88 11.52
CA GLY A 43 0.20 5.11 10.65
C GLY A 43 -0.90 4.07 10.86
N LEU A 44 -0.56 2.78 10.84
CA LEU A 44 -1.51 1.67 11.05
C LEU A 44 -2.20 1.75 12.41
N VAL A 45 -1.43 1.99 13.47
CA VAL A 45 -1.95 2.11 14.85
C VAL A 45 -2.92 3.29 14.95
N THR A 46 -2.54 4.44 14.39
CA THR A 46 -3.39 5.65 14.38
C THR A 46 -4.65 5.45 13.56
N ALA A 47 -4.51 4.91 12.35
CA ALA A 47 -5.64 4.62 11.46
C ALA A 47 -6.62 3.61 12.06
N THR A 48 -6.10 2.58 12.73
CA THR A 48 -6.92 1.59 13.46
C THR A 48 -7.73 2.27 14.55
N ARG A 49 -7.10 3.14 15.36
CA ARG A 49 -7.80 3.92 16.38
C ARG A 49 -8.91 4.79 15.80
N ASN A 50 -8.63 5.47 14.69
CA ASN A 50 -9.58 6.35 14.02
C ASN A 50 -10.77 5.58 13.40
N THR A 51 -10.53 4.38 12.90
CA THR A 51 -11.48 3.65 12.03
C THR A 51 -12.24 2.55 12.75
N MET A 52 -11.59 1.89 13.71
CA MET A 52 -12.11 0.75 14.47
C MET A 52 -12.37 1.07 15.94
N GLY A 53 -11.93 2.23 16.44
CA GLY A 53 -12.10 2.66 17.82
C GLY A 53 -10.84 2.43 18.68
N PRO A 54 -10.87 2.84 19.96
CA PRO A 54 -9.73 2.75 20.84
C PRO A 54 -9.34 1.29 21.13
N PHE A 55 -8.05 1.08 21.31
CA PHE A 55 -7.54 -0.19 21.80
C PHE A 55 -8.00 -0.47 23.25
N PRO A 56 -8.22 -1.74 23.63
CA PRO A 56 -8.56 -2.10 25.00
C PRO A 56 -7.51 -1.66 26.03
N THR A 57 -7.94 -1.42 27.27
CA THR A 57 -7.02 -1.14 28.38
C THR A 57 -6.13 -2.35 28.69
N GLY A 58 -4.85 -2.12 28.99
CA GLY A 58 -3.92 -3.16 29.41
C GLY A 58 -3.18 -3.87 28.27
N ILE A 59 -3.42 -3.49 27.01
CA ILE A 59 -2.56 -3.92 25.90
C ILE A 59 -1.31 -3.05 25.82
N ASP A 60 -0.25 -3.56 25.17
CA ASP A 60 0.96 -2.78 24.90
C ASP A 60 0.61 -1.52 24.09
N SER A 61 0.86 -0.35 24.66
CA SER A 61 0.60 0.93 24.02
C SER A 61 1.59 1.24 22.89
N VAL A 62 2.75 0.57 22.87
CA VAL A 62 3.77 0.72 21.85
C VAL A 62 3.49 -0.19 20.66
N THR A 63 3.13 -1.45 20.93
CA THR A 63 2.89 -2.47 19.89
C THR A 63 1.51 -3.13 20.01
N PRO A 64 0.40 -2.37 19.89
CA PRO A 64 -0.95 -2.90 20.11
C PRO A 64 -1.44 -3.84 19.01
N ILE A 65 -0.84 -3.77 17.83
CA ILE A 65 -1.12 -4.61 16.66
C ILE A 65 0.05 -5.56 16.45
N TYR A 66 -0.23 -6.84 16.17
CA TYR A 66 0.81 -7.85 15.92
C TYR A 66 1.78 -7.36 14.83
N ARG A 67 3.07 -7.40 15.13
CA ARG A 67 4.12 -6.79 14.30
C ARG A 67 5.30 -7.73 14.13
N VAL A 68 5.76 -7.87 12.91
CA VAL A 68 7.01 -8.55 12.56
C VAL A 68 7.86 -7.65 11.66
N ARG A 69 9.18 -7.74 11.79
CA ARG A 69 10.09 -6.78 11.13
C ARG A 69 11.24 -7.48 10.44
N TYR A 70 11.55 -7.05 9.22
CA TYR A 70 12.68 -7.57 8.44
C TYR A 70 13.81 -6.54 8.33
N VAL A 71 15.03 -7.01 8.12
CA VAL A 71 16.23 -6.15 8.03
C VAL A 71 16.29 -5.48 6.66
N ARG A 72 16.51 -4.16 6.64
CA ARG A 72 16.63 -3.38 5.40
C ARG A 72 17.70 -3.98 4.48
N ASN A 73 17.36 -4.14 3.20
CA ASN A 73 18.23 -4.71 2.16
C ASN A 73 18.67 -6.17 2.43
N ASP A 74 17.93 -6.90 3.26
CA ASP A 74 18.21 -8.31 3.57
C ASP A 74 16.92 -9.14 3.54
N ASP A 75 16.58 -9.63 2.34
CA ASP A 75 15.43 -10.51 2.13
C ASP A 75 15.59 -11.85 2.88
N SER A 76 16.82 -12.26 3.24
CA SER A 76 17.06 -13.50 4.00
C SER A 76 16.59 -13.43 5.45
N SER A 77 16.31 -12.23 5.96
CA SER A 77 15.72 -12.02 7.29
C SER A 77 14.21 -12.28 7.33
N VAL A 78 13.53 -12.37 6.17
CA VAL A 78 12.07 -12.47 6.05
C VAL A 78 11.50 -13.83 6.46
N PRO A 79 12.08 -15.00 6.09
CA PRO A 79 11.48 -16.29 6.42
C PRO A 79 11.24 -16.51 7.91
N ALA A 80 12.14 -16.03 8.78
CA ALA A 80 11.94 -16.11 10.23
C ALA A 80 10.71 -15.30 10.69
N GLN A 81 10.44 -14.16 10.06
CA GLN A 81 9.27 -13.32 10.33
C GLN A 81 7.96 -13.93 9.80
N ALA A 82 8.04 -14.66 8.68
CA ALA A 82 6.90 -15.41 8.17
C ALA A 82 6.52 -16.53 9.15
N VAL A 83 7.49 -17.32 9.63
CA VAL A 83 7.24 -18.42 10.59
C VAL A 83 6.58 -17.93 11.88
N THR A 84 7.00 -16.79 12.43
CA THR A 84 6.33 -16.22 13.62
C THR A 84 4.89 -15.83 13.30
N THR A 85 4.65 -15.25 12.13
CA THR A 85 3.30 -14.89 11.66
C THR A 85 2.42 -16.12 11.43
N GLU A 86 2.97 -17.21 10.87
CA GLU A 86 2.27 -18.49 10.73
C GLU A 86 1.82 -19.02 12.10
N GLY A 87 2.68 -18.92 13.12
CA GLY A 87 2.33 -19.23 14.51
C GLY A 87 1.16 -18.40 15.03
N TYR A 88 1.18 -17.08 14.81
CA TYR A 88 0.10 -16.17 15.19
C TYR A 88 -1.22 -16.50 14.47
N LEU A 89 -1.18 -16.69 13.16
CA LEU A 89 -2.34 -17.11 12.36
C LEU A 89 -2.88 -18.48 12.80
N GLY A 90 -1.99 -19.40 13.17
CA GLY A 90 -2.35 -20.70 13.72
C GLY A 90 -3.08 -20.59 15.06
N GLN A 91 -2.64 -19.70 15.94
CA GLN A 91 -3.35 -19.40 17.19
C GLN A 91 -4.72 -18.78 16.92
N LEU A 92 -4.84 -17.85 15.96
CA LEU A 92 -6.13 -17.29 15.56
C LEU A 92 -7.11 -18.35 15.07
N LEU A 93 -6.63 -19.35 14.31
CA LEU A 93 -7.44 -20.48 13.86
C LEU A 93 -7.86 -21.40 15.00
N ALA A 94 -6.93 -21.73 15.90
CA ALA A 94 -7.18 -22.62 17.03
C ALA A 94 -8.15 -22.03 18.06
N ASN A 95 -8.08 -20.72 18.27
CA ASN A 95 -8.94 -20.01 19.21
C ASN A 95 -10.35 -19.71 18.64
N ASP A 96 -10.53 -19.79 17.32
CA ASP A 96 -11.81 -19.56 16.68
C ASP A 96 -12.63 -20.85 16.60
N THR A 97 -13.53 -21.02 17.58
CA THR A 97 -14.44 -22.18 17.69
C THR A 97 -15.67 -22.09 16.79
N THR A 98 -15.88 -20.97 16.09
CA THR A 98 -17.08 -20.74 15.28
C THR A 98 -17.09 -21.52 13.97
N GLY A 99 -15.91 -21.96 13.50
CA GLY A 99 -15.74 -22.61 12.21
C GLY A 99 -15.83 -21.66 11.01
N ASN A 100 -16.13 -20.37 11.22
CA ASN A 100 -16.31 -19.40 10.15
C ASN A 100 -14.97 -18.99 9.51
N PRO A 101 -15.01 -18.42 8.28
CA PRO A 101 -13.86 -17.77 7.69
C PRO A 101 -13.40 -16.56 8.52
N ILE A 102 -12.09 -16.42 8.60
CA ILE A 102 -11.36 -15.39 9.32
C ILE A 102 -10.65 -14.51 8.28
N ALA A 103 -11.11 -13.27 8.12
CA ALA A 103 -10.39 -12.27 7.36
C ALA A 103 -9.26 -11.68 8.20
N VAL A 104 -8.05 -11.60 7.64
CA VAL A 104 -6.88 -10.99 8.26
C VAL A 104 -6.29 -9.96 7.29
N GLY A 105 -6.10 -8.74 7.79
CA GLY A 105 -5.46 -7.65 7.07
C GLY A 105 -3.98 -7.57 7.43
N ILE A 106 -3.12 -7.57 6.42
CA ILE A 106 -1.68 -7.48 6.57
C ILE A 106 -1.23 -6.20 5.86
N MET A 107 -0.89 -5.17 6.63
CA MET A 107 -0.29 -3.97 6.08
C MET A 107 1.22 -4.15 5.96
N MET A 108 1.76 -3.86 4.78
CA MET A 108 3.14 -4.13 4.40
C MET A 108 3.85 -2.80 4.11
N THR A 109 4.83 -2.47 4.94
CA THR A 109 5.69 -1.28 4.79
C THR A 109 7.10 -1.75 4.48
N ASP A 110 7.29 -2.17 3.24
CA ASP A 110 8.41 -2.99 2.80
C ASP A 110 8.89 -2.62 1.38
N THR A 111 9.71 -3.50 0.80
CA THR A 111 10.19 -3.43 -0.58
C THR A 111 9.83 -4.71 -1.33
N TYR A 112 9.81 -4.66 -2.66
CA TYR A 112 9.35 -5.74 -3.53
C TYR A 112 10.01 -7.10 -3.24
N GLY A 113 11.26 -7.12 -2.77
CA GLY A 113 11.96 -8.34 -2.39
C GLY A 113 11.38 -8.99 -1.15
N ALA A 114 11.40 -8.25 -0.05
CA ALA A 114 10.84 -8.69 1.22
C ALA A 114 9.34 -9.01 1.12
N GLY A 115 8.57 -8.19 0.42
CA GLY A 115 7.14 -8.41 0.23
C GLY A 115 6.83 -9.67 -0.57
N THR A 116 7.62 -9.95 -1.62
CA THR A 116 7.49 -11.20 -2.40
C THR A 116 7.72 -12.41 -1.52
N GLU A 117 8.83 -12.46 -0.77
CA GLU A 117 9.16 -13.62 0.06
C GLU A 117 8.16 -13.82 1.21
N TYR A 118 7.68 -12.72 1.82
CA TYR A 118 6.70 -12.80 2.90
C TYR A 118 5.33 -13.32 2.42
N ILE A 119 4.82 -12.78 1.30
CA ILE A 119 3.56 -13.25 0.68
C ILE A 119 3.69 -14.72 0.25
N LYS A 120 4.82 -15.07 -0.39
CA LYS A 120 5.11 -16.43 -0.82
C LYS A 120 5.13 -17.41 0.35
N ALA A 121 5.81 -17.07 1.45
CA ALA A 121 5.87 -17.91 2.64
C ALA A 121 4.47 -18.15 3.23
N LEU A 122 3.71 -17.08 3.50
CA LEU A 122 2.37 -17.19 4.11
C LEU A 122 1.38 -17.93 3.22
N ARG A 123 1.39 -17.70 1.91
CA ARG A 123 0.53 -18.44 0.97
C ARG A 123 0.95 -19.90 0.88
N THR A 124 2.25 -20.20 0.82
CA THR A 124 2.72 -21.59 0.80
C THR A 124 2.29 -22.32 2.05
N TRP A 125 2.49 -21.73 3.24
CA TRP A 125 2.02 -22.29 4.50
C TRP A 125 0.50 -22.46 4.55
N GLN A 126 -0.26 -21.50 4.01
CA GLN A 126 -1.72 -21.56 3.99
C GLN A 126 -2.24 -22.77 3.19
N TYR A 127 -1.55 -23.17 2.12
CA TYR A 127 -1.96 -24.20 1.17
C TYR A 127 -1.05 -25.45 1.15
N ASP A 128 -0.20 -25.63 2.16
CA ASP A 128 0.79 -26.74 2.25
C ASP A 128 0.20 -28.16 2.39
N GLY A 129 -1.13 -28.29 2.48
CA GLY A 129 -1.84 -29.56 2.64
C GLY A 129 -1.72 -30.19 4.04
N GLN A 130 -1.08 -29.52 5.00
CA GLN A 130 -0.93 -30.04 6.36
C GLN A 130 -2.26 -29.97 7.13
N ALA A 131 -2.52 -31.02 7.94
CA ALA A 131 -3.77 -31.15 8.69
C ALA A 131 -3.88 -30.17 9.88
N ALA A 132 -2.76 -29.67 10.39
CA ALA A 132 -2.71 -28.77 11.54
C ALA A 132 -1.96 -27.46 11.20
N PRO A 133 -2.49 -26.30 11.63
CA PRO A 133 -3.85 -26.09 12.15
C PRO A 133 -4.91 -26.40 11.08
N ALA A 134 -6.06 -26.93 11.51
CA ALA A 134 -7.11 -27.33 10.57
C ALA A 134 -7.74 -26.11 9.89
N GLY A 135 -7.99 -26.23 8.58
CA GLY A 135 -8.75 -25.23 7.82
C GLY A 135 -7.96 -24.00 7.39
N LYS A 136 -6.62 -24.03 7.33
CA LYS A 136 -5.81 -22.90 6.81
C LYS A 136 -6.31 -22.38 5.45
N ALA A 137 -6.45 -23.28 4.48
CA ALA A 137 -6.87 -22.93 3.12
C ALA A 137 -8.33 -22.48 3.01
N THR A 138 -9.23 -22.99 3.85
CA THR A 138 -10.68 -22.76 3.75
C THR A 138 -11.19 -21.68 4.68
N ARG A 139 -10.51 -21.47 5.82
CA ARG A 139 -10.92 -20.51 6.85
C ARG A 139 -10.11 -19.23 6.81
N LEU A 140 -8.82 -19.23 6.49
CA LEU A 140 -8.08 -17.97 6.42
C LEU A 140 -8.35 -17.24 5.10
N LYS A 141 -8.66 -15.96 5.19
CA LYS A 141 -8.69 -15.02 4.07
C LYS A 141 -7.67 -13.92 4.34
N LEU A 142 -6.49 -14.05 3.74
CA LEU A 142 -5.39 -13.10 3.90
C LEU A 142 -5.51 -11.98 2.85
N TYR A 143 -5.54 -10.73 3.32
CA TYR A 143 -5.54 -9.52 2.51
C TYR A 143 -4.22 -8.79 2.72
N PHE A 144 -3.40 -8.69 1.68
CA PHE A 144 -2.11 -8.01 1.72
C PHE A 144 -2.27 -6.60 1.17
N SER A 145 -1.81 -5.58 1.89
CA SER A 145 -1.84 -4.19 1.44
C SER A 145 -0.45 -3.58 1.60
N ASN A 146 0.24 -3.38 0.48
CA ASN A 146 1.57 -2.78 0.43
C ASN A 146 1.47 -1.26 0.26
N VAL A 147 2.38 -0.52 0.88
CA VAL A 147 2.52 0.92 0.61
C VAL A 147 3.16 1.17 -0.76
N SER A 148 2.95 2.36 -1.31
CA SER A 148 3.40 2.76 -2.65
C SER A 148 4.91 2.58 -2.88
N PHE A 149 5.70 2.69 -1.81
CA PHE A 149 7.16 2.56 -1.86
C PHE A 149 7.64 1.13 -2.18
N VAL A 150 6.78 0.11 -2.10
CA VAL A 150 7.17 -1.29 -2.31
C VAL A 150 7.85 -1.54 -3.67
N GLY A 151 7.62 -0.66 -4.65
CA GLY A 151 8.02 -0.90 -6.05
C GLY A 151 6.96 -1.77 -6.73
N PRO A 152 5.76 -1.22 -6.99
CA PRO A 152 4.58 -2.01 -7.34
C PRO A 152 4.81 -2.89 -8.57
N ASN A 153 5.45 -2.34 -9.60
CA ASN A 153 5.77 -3.04 -10.85
C ASN A 153 6.64 -4.28 -10.62
N THR A 154 7.74 -4.16 -9.88
CA THR A 154 8.64 -5.28 -9.60
C THR A 154 8.00 -6.31 -8.67
N LEU A 155 7.20 -5.88 -7.69
CA LEU A 155 6.41 -6.80 -6.88
C LEU A 155 5.42 -7.60 -7.74
N ALA A 156 4.70 -6.92 -8.65
CA ALA A 156 3.74 -7.56 -9.54
C ALA A 156 4.40 -8.59 -10.46
N GLU A 157 5.53 -8.24 -11.07
CA GLU A 157 6.33 -9.16 -11.91
C GLU A 157 6.75 -10.39 -11.12
N ARG A 158 7.34 -10.21 -9.94
CA ARG A 158 7.80 -11.32 -9.10
C ARG A 158 6.67 -12.25 -8.67
N LEU A 159 5.56 -11.71 -8.17
CA LEU A 159 4.42 -12.52 -7.74
C LEU A 159 3.71 -13.21 -8.91
N ARG A 160 3.61 -12.55 -10.06
CA ARG A 160 3.11 -13.17 -11.31
C ARG A 160 3.99 -14.34 -11.72
N ASP A 161 5.30 -14.18 -11.69
CA ASP A 161 6.25 -15.21 -12.10
C ASP A 161 6.24 -16.43 -11.15
N LEU A 162 5.87 -16.24 -9.88
CA LEU A 162 5.59 -17.36 -8.97
C LEU A 162 4.31 -18.13 -9.35
N GLY A 163 3.34 -17.47 -9.99
CA GLY A 163 2.13 -18.10 -10.51
C GLY A 163 1.18 -18.65 -9.43
N LYS A 164 0.76 -19.91 -9.60
CA LYS A 164 -0.16 -20.60 -8.69
C LYS A 164 0.53 -21.04 -7.42
N VAL A 165 -0.19 -20.98 -6.30
CA VAL A 165 0.30 -21.49 -5.02
C VAL A 165 0.33 -23.03 -5.06
N PRO A 166 1.47 -23.68 -4.77
CA PRO A 166 1.53 -25.12 -4.65
C PRO A 166 0.50 -25.65 -3.64
N GLY A 167 -0.15 -26.77 -3.96
CA GLY A 167 -1.22 -27.33 -3.12
C GLY A 167 -2.61 -26.70 -3.32
N SER A 168 -2.73 -25.66 -4.17
CA SER A 168 -4.01 -25.07 -4.54
C SER A 168 -4.30 -25.19 -6.04
N ALA A 169 -5.53 -25.56 -6.40
CA ALA A 169 -5.98 -25.62 -7.79
C ALA A 169 -6.28 -24.22 -8.37
N THR A 170 -6.66 -23.28 -7.51
CA THR A 170 -7.25 -21.99 -7.89
C THR A 170 -6.49 -20.77 -7.37
N ALA A 171 -5.71 -20.90 -6.30
CA ALA A 171 -5.04 -19.75 -5.69
C ALA A 171 -3.75 -19.36 -6.42
N ASN A 172 -3.53 -18.06 -6.60
CA ASN A 172 -2.29 -17.46 -7.08
C ASN A 172 -1.60 -16.65 -5.99
N PHE A 173 -0.29 -16.46 -6.10
CA PHE A 173 0.45 -15.61 -5.16
C PHE A 173 0.02 -14.15 -5.19
N VAL A 174 -0.56 -13.68 -6.30
CA VAL A 174 -1.11 -12.32 -6.43
C VAL A 174 -2.49 -12.12 -5.79
N ASP A 175 -3.18 -13.20 -5.40
CA ASP A 175 -4.57 -13.09 -4.92
C ASP A 175 -4.66 -12.21 -3.68
N SER A 176 -5.58 -11.23 -3.71
CA SER A 176 -5.78 -10.26 -2.62
C SER A 176 -4.52 -9.46 -2.23
N VAL A 177 -3.61 -9.25 -3.19
CA VAL A 177 -2.48 -8.33 -3.04
C VAL A 177 -2.88 -6.96 -3.59
N VAL A 178 -3.03 -6.02 -2.66
CA VAL A 178 -3.35 -4.62 -2.92
C VAL A 178 -2.10 -3.78 -2.71
N ILE A 179 -1.97 -2.71 -3.47
CA ILE A 179 -0.94 -1.70 -3.30
C ILE A 179 -1.63 -0.33 -3.25
N SER A 180 -1.38 0.44 -2.20
CA SER A 180 -1.74 1.86 -2.19
C SER A 180 -0.79 2.60 -3.13
N GLN A 181 -1.35 3.38 -4.04
CA GLN A 181 -0.63 4.21 -4.99
C GLN A 181 -0.82 5.67 -4.61
N VAL A 182 0.19 6.47 -4.87
CA VAL A 182 0.20 7.91 -4.62
C VAL A 182 0.08 8.74 -5.90
N VAL A 183 -0.17 8.03 -7.01
CA VAL A 183 -0.50 8.55 -8.33
C VAL A 183 -1.62 7.69 -8.91
N PRO A 184 -2.37 8.19 -9.90
CA PRO A 184 -3.37 7.38 -10.58
C PRO A 184 -2.75 6.20 -11.33
N ASN A 185 -3.58 5.24 -11.71
CA ASN A 185 -3.13 4.05 -12.44
C ASN A 185 -2.76 4.39 -13.89
N TYR A 186 -1.47 4.32 -14.21
CA TYR A 186 -0.95 4.62 -15.54
C TYR A 186 -1.50 3.71 -16.66
N GLN A 187 -2.06 2.54 -16.32
CA GLN A 187 -2.57 1.58 -17.30
C GLN A 187 -3.98 1.91 -17.83
N GLY A 188 -4.76 2.72 -17.11
CA GLY A 188 -6.17 2.94 -17.46
C GLY A 188 -6.77 4.28 -17.06
N ASP A 189 -6.06 5.11 -16.30
CA ASP A 189 -6.55 6.43 -15.92
C ASP A 189 -6.46 7.43 -17.09
N LEU A 190 -7.50 8.24 -17.27
CA LEU A 190 -7.65 9.17 -18.39
C LEU A 190 -7.35 10.63 -18.02
N SER A 191 -6.81 10.87 -16.81
CA SER A 191 -6.38 12.21 -16.40
C SER A 191 -5.34 12.79 -17.36
N LYS A 192 -5.29 14.12 -17.42
CA LYS A 192 -4.35 14.85 -18.26
C LYS A 192 -2.90 14.47 -17.96
N ALA A 193 -2.56 14.28 -16.68
CA ALA A 193 -1.22 13.85 -16.28
C ALA A 193 -0.86 12.47 -16.85
N VAL A 194 -1.75 11.48 -16.71
CA VAL A 194 -1.48 10.10 -17.15
C VAL A 194 -1.42 10.01 -18.68
N THR A 195 -2.35 10.64 -19.38
CA THR A 195 -2.38 10.64 -20.85
C THR A 195 -1.14 11.31 -21.45
N ALA A 196 -0.71 12.45 -20.91
CA ALA A 196 0.50 13.14 -21.34
C ALA A 196 1.78 12.34 -21.01
N TYR A 197 1.85 11.77 -19.80
CA TYR A 197 2.93 10.88 -19.38
C TYR A 197 3.08 9.69 -20.32
N ASN A 198 1.99 8.97 -20.59
CA ASN A 198 2.00 7.78 -21.44
C ASN A 198 2.46 8.10 -22.88
N ALA A 199 2.07 9.26 -23.41
CA ALA A 199 2.54 9.72 -24.71
C ALA A 199 4.05 9.98 -24.72
N GLN A 200 4.59 10.62 -23.69
CA GLN A 200 6.01 10.99 -23.60
C GLN A 200 6.91 9.79 -23.28
N ILE A 201 6.51 8.93 -22.34
CA ILE A 201 7.32 7.77 -21.98
C ILE A 201 7.42 6.76 -23.13
N LYS A 202 6.34 6.60 -23.91
CA LYS A 202 6.37 5.81 -25.14
C LYS A 202 7.38 6.35 -26.16
N GLN A 203 7.50 7.67 -26.31
CA GLN A 203 8.50 8.27 -27.20
C GLN A 203 9.93 8.07 -26.71
N SER A 204 10.13 7.99 -25.39
CA SER A 204 11.45 7.72 -24.80
C SER A 204 11.92 6.27 -24.94
N GLY A 205 11.00 5.33 -25.23
CA GLY A 205 11.27 3.89 -25.25
C GLY A 205 11.36 3.22 -23.87
N ALA A 206 11.20 3.99 -22.78
CA ALA A 206 11.16 3.45 -21.42
C ALA A 206 9.81 2.78 -21.10
N ALA A 207 9.83 1.81 -20.18
CA ALA A 207 8.62 1.17 -19.68
C ALA A 207 7.92 2.05 -18.63
N PRO A 208 6.58 2.21 -18.68
CA PRO A 208 5.85 2.96 -17.68
C PRO A 208 5.77 2.20 -16.35
N SER A 209 5.94 2.93 -15.26
CA SER A 209 5.75 2.47 -13.89
C SER A 209 5.03 3.53 -13.05
N PHE A 210 4.52 3.14 -11.87
CA PHE A 210 4.01 4.10 -10.89
C PHE A 210 5.10 5.08 -10.44
N THR A 211 6.32 4.59 -10.23
CA THR A 211 7.47 5.42 -9.82
C THR A 211 7.84 6.47 -10.87
N SER A 212 7.87 6.09 -12.14
CA SER A 212 8.18 7.05 -13.22
C SER A 212 7.02 8.04 -13.47
N LEU A 213 5.77 7.63 -13.26
CA LEU A 213 4.63 8.55 -13.27
C LEU A 213 4.70 9.54 -12.10
N GLU A 214 5.08 9.09 -10.90
CA GLU A 214 5.32 9.95 -9.75
C GLU A 214 6.40 11.00 -10.04
N GLY A 215 7.54 10.57 -10.58
CA GLY A 215 8.60 11.47 -11.02
C GLY A 215 8.15 12.47 -12.08
N TYR A 216 7.34 12.02 -13.05
CA TYR A 216 6.75 12.88 -14.07
C TYR A 216 5.84 13.96 -13.47
N ILE A 217 4.91 13.58 -12.58
CA ILE A 217 4.01 14.51 -11.91
C ILE A 217 4.80 15.51 -11.08
N ALA A 218 5.79 15.05 -10.30
CA ALA A 218 6.67 15.93 -9.52
C ALA A 218 7.37 16.96 -10.42
N ALA A 219 7.87 16.54 -11.58
CA ALA A 219 8.49 17.43 -12.56
C ALA A 219 7.50 18.44 -13.14
N GLN A 220 6.27 18.03 -13.48
CA GLN A 220 5.24 18.94 -13.97
C GLN A 220 4.87 20.02 -12.94
N VAL A 221 4.72 19.62 -11.67
CA VAL A 221 4.47 20.54 -10.55
C VAL A 221 5.65 21.50 -10.38
N PHE A 222 6.89 20.98 -10.41
CA PHE A 222 8.10 21.80 -10.32
C PHE A 222 8.18 22.84 -11.45
N ILE A 223 7.95 22.43 -12.70
CA ILE A 223 7.92 23.31 -13.87
C ILE A 223 6.82 24.36 -13.76
N ALA A 224 5.65 24.00 -13.21
CA ALA A 224 4.57 24.96 -12.98
C ALA A 224 4.99 26.07 -12.00
N GLY A 225 5.64 25.71 -10.89
CA GLY A 225 6.18 26.68 -9.94
C GLY A 225 7.24 27.59 -10.57
N LEU A 226 8.17 27.03 -11.37
CA LEU A 226 9.16 27.83 -12.09
C LEU A 226 8.53 28.82 -13.09
N LYS A 227 7.44 28.43 -13.76
CA LYS A 227 6.71 29.30 -14.70
C LYS A 227 5.89 30.38 -13.99
N ALA A 228 5.39 30.09 -12.79
CA ALA A 228 4.68 31.06 -11.95
C ALA A 228 5.64 32.09 -11.35
N HIS A 229 6.87 31.68 -11.05
CA HIS A 229 7.89 32.55 -10.45
C HIS A 229 8.24 33.77 -11.32
N ARG A 230 8.57 34.88 -10.64
CA ARG A 230 9.06 36.12 -11.24
C ARG A 230 10.26 36.60 -10.42
N GLY A 231 11.29 37.09 -11.09
CA GLY A 231 12.53 37.55 -10.44
C GLY A 231 13.61 36.46 -10.34
N PRO A 232 14.63 36.65 -9.49
CA PRO A 232 15.74 35.71 -9.36
C PRO A 232 15.31 34.34 -8.83
N PHE A 233 15.86 33.27 -9.39
CA PHE A 233 15.63 31.90 -8.94
C PHE A 233 16.54 31.57 -7.75
N THR A 234 16.01 31.64 -6.53
CA THR A 234 16.66 31.13 -5.30
C THR A 234 15.71 30.13 -4.63
N ALA A 235 16.22 29.33 -3.69
CA ALA A 235 15.40 28.35 -2.99
C ALA A 235 14.26 29.03 -2.22
N GLU A 236 14.55 30.13 -1.53
CA GLU A 236 13.62 30.91 -0.73
C GLU A 236 12.54 31.57 -1.60
N SER A 237 12.95 32.20 -2.72
CA SER A 237 11.99 32.88 -3.60
C SER A 237 11.06 31.92 -4.32
N LEU A 238 11.48 30.67 -4.51
CA LEU A 238 10.64 29.62 -5.10
C LEU A 238 9.58 29.10 -4.14
N VAL A 239 9.81 29.09 -2.82
CA VAL A 239 8.78 28.62 -1.85
C VAL A 239 7.50 29.43 -2.02
N ASP A 240 7.59 30.76 -2.01
CA ASP A 240 6.44 31.65 -2.20
C ASP A 240 5.73 31.39 -3.55
N ALA A 241 6.51 31.13 -4.60
CA ALA A 241 5.96 30.80 -5.91
C ALA A 241 5.19 29.47 -5.89
N PHE A 242 5.69 28.45 -5.21
CA PHE A 242 5.01 27.16 -5.06
C PHE A 242 3.74 27.27 -4.22
N GLU A 243 3.75 28.07 -3.15
CA GLU A 243 2.61 28.27 -2.26
C GLU A 243 1.47 29.09 -2.89
N THR A 244 1.74 29.81 -3.99
CA THR A 244 0.78 30.69 -4.65
C THR A 244 0.50 30.33 -6.12
N MET A 245 1.20 29.33 -6.67
CA MET A 245 1.01 28.95 -8.07
C MET A 245 -0.43 28.46 -8.33
N PRO A 246 -1.03 28.81 -9.48
CA PRO A 246 -2.29 28.24 -9.91
C PRO A 246 -2.20 26.72 -10.10
N ASP A 247 -3.33 26.03 -9.97
CA ASP A 247 -3.42 24.60 -10.28
C ASP A 247 -3.00 24.35 -11.76
N PRO A 248 -1.96 23.52 -12.01
CA PRO A 248 -1.55 23.13 -13.36
C PRO A 248 -2.60 22.27 -14.11
N GLY A 249 -3.68 21.87 -13.46
CA GLY A 249 -4.79 21.13 -14.07
C GLY A 249 -4.39 19.72 -14.45
N LEU A 250 -3.61 19.05 -13.60
CA LEU A 250 -3.07 17.71 -13.85
C LEU A 250 -4.13 16.60 -13.72
N GLY A 251 -5.26 16.89 -13.07
CA GLY A 251 -6.36 15.94 -12.89
C GLY A 251 -6.09 14.86 -11.85
N LEU A 252 -5.45 15.21 -10.72
CA LEU A 252 -5.02 14.26 -9.68
C LEU A 252 -6.02 14.14 -8.50
N GLY A 253 -7.26 14.56 -8.69
CA GLY A 253 -8.32 14.50 -7.67
C GLY A 253 -8.58 15.82 -6.94
N ALA A 254 -9.43 15.76 -5.91
CA ALA A 254 -10.21 16.90 -5.41
C ALA A 254 -9.45 17.98 -4.61
N THR A 255 -8.20 17.74 -4.21
CA THR A 255 -7.41 18.73 -3.47
C THR A 255 -5.93 18.63 -3.85
N THR A 256 -5.49 19.48 -4.76
CA THR A 256 -4.07 19.64 -5.08
C THR A 256 -3.58 21.07 -4.92
N GLY A 257 -2.38 21.22 -4.36
CA GLY A 257 -1.72 22.52 -4.22
C GLY A 257 -0.83 22.60 -2.98
N PHE A 258 0.05 23.59 -2.98
CA PHE A 258 0.77 24.01 -1.78
C PHE A 258 0.15 25.28 -1.20
N SER A 259 0.42 25.55 0.07
CA SER A 259 0.12 26.82 0.73
C SER A 259 1.06 26.99 1.92
N ALA A 260 1.10 28.18 2.51
CA ALA A 260 1.88 28.48 3.73
C ALA A 260 1.66 27.48 4.89
N THR A 261 0.50 26.80 4.92
CA THR A 261 0.16 25.82 5.96
C THR A 261 0.01 24.40 5.45
N ASN A 262 0.21 24.16 4.15
CA ASN A 262 0.14 22.82 3.55
C ASN A 262 1.26 22.63 2.52
N HIS A 263 2.29 21.89 2.91
CA HIS A 263 3.42 21.54 2.05
C HIS A 263 3.29 20.16 1.40
N GLN A 264 2.08 19.59 1.40
CA GLN A 264 1.76 18.35 0.70
C GLN A 264 0.84 18.60 -0.49
N TYR A 265 1.40 18.46 -1.69
CA TYR A 265 0.69 18.77 -2.93
C TYR A 265 -0.56 17.92 -3.17
N SER A 266 -0.55 16.62 -2.90
CA SER A 266 -1.70 15.72 -3.05
C SER A 266 -1.92 14.90 -1.79
N ASN A 267 -3.19 14.73 -1.41
CA ASN A 267 -3.64 13.90 -0.30
C ASN A 267 -4.33 12.61 -0.75
N SER A 268 -4.30 12.34 -2.06
CA SER A 268 -5.01 11.24 -2.69
C SER A 268 -4.22 9.93 -2.61
N VAL A 269 -4.94 8.84 -2.41
CA VAL A 269 -4.46 7.46 -2.44
C VAL A 269 -5.34 6.64 -3.38
N TRP A 270 -4.74 5.93 -4.32
CA TRP A 270 -5.44 5.00 -5.20
C TRP A 270 -5.05 3.57 -4.83
N GLY A 271 -5.99 2.76 -4.40
CA GLY A 271 -5.76 1.33 -4.20
C GLY A 271 -5.81 0.60 -5.53
N THR A 272 -4.75 -0.12 -5.88
CA THR A 272 -4.75 -1.06 -7.01
C THR A 272 -4.61 -2.50 -6.52
N ILE A 273 -5.31 -3.43 -7.16
CA ILE A 273 -5.22 -4.87 -6.88
C ILE A 273 -4.51 -5.57 -8.02
N LEU A 274 -3.52 -6.42 -7.69
CA LEU A 274 -2.80 -7.21 -8.67
C LEU A 274 -3.72 -8.22 -9.35
N GLN A 275 -3.53 -8.40 -10.64
CA GLN A 275 -4.18 -9.42 -11.45
C GLN A 275 -3.20 -10.57 -11.76
N PRO A 276 -3.70 -11.77 -12.11
CA PRO A 276 -2.84 -12.92 -12.46
C PRO A 276 -1.87 -12.68 -13.62
N ASP A 277 -2.13 -11.72 -14.50
CA ASP A 277 -1.25 -11.33 -15.61
C ASP A 277 -0.18 -10.29 -15.21
N GLY A 278 -0.16 -9.85 -13.94
CA GLY A 278 0.71 -8.81 -13.43
C GLY A 278 0.22 -7.38 -13.68
N SER A 279 -0.97 -7.20 -14.25
CA SER A 279 -1.61 -5.88 -14.38
C SER A 279 -2.24 -5.40 -13.07
N PHE A 280 -2.54 -4.11 -13.01
CA PHE A 280 -3.13 -3.43 -11.87
C PHE A 280 -4.57 -3.03 -12.20
N LYS A 281 -5.53 -3.57 -11.47
CA LYS A 281 -6.93 -3.11 -11.52
C LYS A 281 -7.16 -2.07 -10.43
N ASN A 282 -7.85 -0.97 -10.74
CA ASN A 282 -8.28 0.00 -9.72
C ASN A 282 -9.28 -0.67 -8.76
N LEU A 283 -9.05 -0.51 -7.46
CA LEU A 283 -9.88 -1.09 -6.39
C LEU A 283 -10.61 -0.01 -5.61
N TYR A 284 -9.89 1.02 -5.15
CA TYR A 284 -10.48 2.13 -4.41
C TYR A 284 -9.77 3.46 -4.66
N PHE A 285 -10.47 4.55 -4.38
CA PHE A 285 -9.94 5.90 -4.26
C PHE A 285 -10.22 6.42 -2.86
N TRP A 286 -9.23 7.08 -2.26
CA TRP A 286 -9.34 7.73 -0.96
C TRP A 286 -8.62 9.08 -1.01
N SER A 287 -9.15 10.08 -0.33
CA SER A 287 -8.45 11.34 -0.08
C SER A 287 -8.75 11.82 1.34
N ALA A 288 -7.82 12.56 1.94
CA ALA A 288 -7.99 13.08 3.29
C ALA A 288 -9.32 13.87 3.42
N GLY A 289 -10.10 13.53 4.46
CA GLY A 289 -11.41 14.14 4.72
C GLY A 289 -12.57 13.54 3.92
N THR A 290 -12.34 12.50 3.12
CA THR A 290 -13.38 11.79 2.37
C THR A 290 -13.45 10.32 2.81
N ALA A 291 -14.64 9.71 2.68
CA ALA A 291 -14.77 8.26 2.88
C ALA A 291 -14.17 7.51 1.68
N ILE A 292 -13.55 6.36 1.93
CA ILE A 292 -13.07 5.47 0.86
C ILE A 292 -14.18 5.12 -0.15
N GLN A 293 -13.87 5.23 -1.44
CA GLN A 293 -14.76 4.92 -2.56
C GLN A 293 -14.19 3.74 -3.35
N PHE A 294 -15.01 2.74 -3.64
CA PHE A 294 -14.59 1.60 -4.47
C PHE A 294 -14.97 1.86 -5.92
N PHE A 295 -14.11 1.45 -6.85
CA PHE A 295 -14.46 1.46 -8.28
C PHE A 295 -15.43 0.32 -8.57
N GLU A 296 -16.43 0.58 -9.42
CA GLU A 296 -17.39 -0.44 -9.91
C GLU A 296 -16.74 -1.43 -10.89
#